data_AF-A0A1A8C6I9-F1
#
_entry.id   AF-A0A1A8C6I9-F1
#
_cell.length_a   1.000
_cell.length_b   1.000
_cell.length_c   1.000
_cell.angle_alpha   90.00
_cell.angle_beta   90.00
_cell.angle_gamma   90.00
#
_symmetry.space_group_name_H-M   'P 1'
#
loop_
_entity.id
_entity.type
_entity.pdbx_description
1 polymer ?
#
loop_
_entity_poly.entity_id
_entity_poly.type
_entity_poly.pdbx_seq_one_letter_code
_entity_poly.pdbx_strand_id
1 'polypeptide(L)'
;MVLKVNDAEQLNKEEEDKKNQSESLQRTQKGFQILSERDGSEDPETMPFLEIADQKGNPLKIPQEEKKALILAMGFHEKGRSLMKRRLYDAALCHLLQADQNFSQCGSALLSSVDNYAVLQLDIVWCYQALEALSCLEDGRSRLQRAEDGFLRCYGEQQQRLLMIKGTSGREEVLFLRLHLLQALLCYLEGDDVQARQLLSKVESLFGRLCPTSEDMAQLMSLGFSEREARLGLRACHGDLQQAEVHISNRRQERQELMQRERQKRRTRVEAITTLTEFGFSRRDAARALHCTDGDMDKAYAILLDSSQTTIIPEESVSPEKVEQLLYLGFERDSAEEALRLTGGEVQSATQLLLDNQGVLSPPSASPTSEDTSTSSMSSTSAEDNKLINEVLEDIPRHEEDYLDLTLEEESELITALKTYLS
;
A
#
# COMPACT_ATOMS: atom_id res chain seq x y z
N MET A 1 16.06 28.14 39.88
CA MET A 1 15.02 27.10 39.81
C MET A 1 14.16 27.19 38.54
N VAL A 2 14.44 28.11 37.60
CA VAL A 2 13.64 28.33 36.37
C VAL A 2 14.13 27.49 35.17
N LEU A 3 15.38 27.03 35.16
CA LEU A 3 15.93 26.22 34.05
C LEU A 3 15.40 24.77 34.00
N LYS A 4 15.09 24.16 35.14
CA LYS A 4 14.64 22.75 35.19
C LYS A 4 13.20 22.53 34.74
N VAL A 5 12.38 23.58 34.69
CA VAL A 5 10.97 23.49 34.30
C VAL A 5 10.85 23.45 32.77
N ASN A 6 11.67 24.25 32.05
CA ASN A 6 11.74 24.19 30.59
C ASN A 6 12.22 22.84 30.07
N ASP A 7 13.24 22.25 30.70
CA ASP A 7 13.76 20.93 30.27
C ASP A 7 12.71 19.83 30.45
N ALA A 8 11.92 19.88 31.54
CA ALA A 8 10.85 18.91 31.80
C ALA A 8 9.66 19.09 30.86
N GLU A 9 9.28 20.33 30.54
CA GLU A 9 8.23 20.63 29.56
C GLU A 9 8.63 20.21 28.14
N GLN A 10 9.89 20.41 27.78
CA GLN A 10 10.43 20.00 26.48
C GLN A 10 10.50 18.48 26.34
N LEU A 11 10.95 17.77 27.38
CA LEU A 11 10.95 16.30 27.41
C LEU A 11 9.54 15.71 27.32
N ASN A 12 8.57 16.30 28.05
CA ASN A 12 7.17 15.86 27.97
C ASN A 12 6.59 16.07 26.57
N LYS A 13 6.93 17.19 25.92
CA LYS A 13 6.48 17.48 24.56
C LYS A 13 7.09 16.51 23.55
N GLU A 14 8.38 16.20 23.67
CA GLU A 14 9.05 15.20 22.83
C GLU A 14 8.48 13.79 23.02
N GLU A 15 8.12 13.41 24.25
CA GLU A 15 7.42 12.14 24.51
C GLU A 15 6.02 12.11 23.90
N GLU A 16 5.26 13.20 24.03
CA GLU A 16 3.92 13.32 23.45
C GLU A 16 3.97 13.25 21.93
N ASP A 17 4.92 13.94 21.29
CA ASP A 17 5.12 13.91 19.85
C ASP A 17 5.51 12.50 19.36
N LYS A 18 6.42 11.80 20.07
CA LYS A 18 6.77 10.40 19.77
C LYS A 18 5.58 9.46 19.90
N LYS A 19 4.76 9.66 20.93
CA LYS A 19 3.55 8.85 21.13
C LYS A 19 2.55 9.08 20.00
N ASN A 20 2.30 10.33 19.62
CA ASN A 20 1.42 10.69 18.51
C ASN A 20 1.92 10.10 17.17
N GLN A 21 3.23 10.15 16.92
CA GLN A 21 3.83 9.52 15.75
C GLN A 21 3.65 8.00 15.75
N SER A 22 3.88 7.34 16.89
CA SER A 22 3.70 5.89 17.02
C SER A 22 2.24 5.48 16.79
N GLU A 23 1.29 6.22 17.37
CA GLU A 23 -0.15 5.99 17.15
C GLU A 23 -0.51 6.17 15.67
N SER A 24 -0.02 7.23 15.00
CA SER A 24 -0.25 7.45 13.57
C SER A 24 0.26 6.28 12.71
N LEU A 25 1.45 5.76 13.02
CA LEU A 25 2.03 4.62 12.31
C LEU A 25 1.17 3.36 12.50
N GLN A 26 0.76 3.06 13.73
CA GLN A 26 -0.07 1.89 14.03
C GLN A 26 -1.43 1.96 13.34
N ARG A 27 -2.05 3.15 13.30
CA ARG A 27 -3.32 3.38 12.60
C ARG A 27 -3.18 3.13 11.09
N THR A 28 -2.13 3.70 10.49
CA THR A 28 -1.82 3.51 9.07
C THR A 28 -1.56 2.03 8.77
N GLN A 29 -0.74 1.37 9.59
CA GLN A 29 -0.46 -0.06 9.46
C GLN A 29 -1.74 -0.89 9.51
N LYS A 30 -2.57 -0.68 10.54
CA LYS A 30 -3.80 -1.44 10.73
C LYS A 30 -4.78 -1.21 9.57
N GLY A 31 -4.96 0.03 9.11
CA GLY A 31 -5.84 0.34 7.98
C GLY A 31 -5.43 -0.35 6.68
N PHE A 32 -4.15 -0.29 6.30
CA PHE A 32 -3.65 -0.98 5.11
C PHE A 32 -3.57 -2.50 5.29
N GLN A 33 -3.30 -2.99 6.50
CA GLN A 33 -3.33 -4.43 6.79
C GLN A 33 -4.73 -5.00 6.55
N ILE A 34 -5.77 -4.35 7.09
CA ILE A 34 -7.16 -4.74 6.86
C ILE A 34 -7.47 -4.75 5.35
N LEU A 35 -7.05 -3.72 4.61
CA LEU A 35 -7.25 -3.66 3.15
C LEU A 35 -6.49 -4.76 2.38
N SER A 36 -5.32 -5.17 2.87
CA SER A 36 -4.48 -6.20 2.23
C SER A 36 -4.99 -7.63 2.46
N GLU A 37 -5.73 -7.85 3.55
CA GLU A 37 -6.29 -9.16 3.92
C GLU A 37 -7.62 -9.43 3.22
N ARG A 38 -8.21 -8.42 2.56
CA ARG A 38 -9.43 -8.55 1.76
C ARG A 38 -9.20 -9.49 0.58
N ASP A 39 -9.95 -10.58 0.58
CA ASP A 39 -9.95 -11.60 -0.48
C ASP A 39 -10.99 -11.30 -1.58
N GLY A 40 -11.63 -10.12 -1.52
CA GLY A 40 -12.69 -9.73 -2.45
C GLY A 40 -14.03 -10.37 -2.13
N SER A 41 -14.18 -10.96 -0.94
CA SER A 41 -15.45 -11.46 -0.43
C SER A 41 -16.37 -10.37 0.12
N GLU A 42 -15.84 -9.17 0.37
CA GLU A 42 -16.62 -8.02 0.80
C GLU A 42 -17.49 -7.47 -0.34
N ASP A 43 -18.57 -6.78 0.05
CA ASP A 43 -19.49 -6.16 -0.90
C ASP A 43 -18.77 -5.05 -1.70
N PRO A 44 -18.59 -5.21 -3.03
CA PRO A 44 -17.87 -4.24 -3.86
C PRO A 44 -18.48 -2.83 -3.85
N GLU A 45 -19.75 -2.69 -3.47
CA GLU A 45 -20.45 -1.40 -3.41
C GLU A 45 -20.15 -0.62 -2.13
N THR A 46 -19.88 -1.31 -1.02
CA THR A 46 -19.70 -0.67 0.31
C THR A 46 -18.27 -0.72 0.80
N MET A 47 -17.45 -1.67 0.33
CA MET A 47 -16.09 -1.88 0.80
C MET A 47 -15.13 -2.18 -0.35
N PRO A 48 -14.35 -1.19 -0.82
CA PRO A 48 -13.36 -1.43 -1.87
C PRO A 48 -12.27 -2.37 -1.35
N PHE A 49 -11.76 -3.23 -2.24
CA PHE A 49 -10.54 -4.00 -2.01
C PHE A 49 -9.41 -3.39 -2.84
N LEU A 50 -8.16 -3.59 -2.41
CA LEU A 50 -6.98 -3.11 -3.14
C LEU A 50 -6.50 -4.17 -4.14
N GLU A 51 -6.45 -3.76 -5.40
CA GLU A 51 -5.88 -4.54 -6.50
C GLU A 51 -4.62 -3.84 -7.00
N ILE A 52 -3.53 -4.60 -7.14
CA ILE A 52 -2.29 -4.08 -7.70
C ILE A 52 -2.35 -4.32 -9.21
N ALA A 53 -2.23 -3.25 -9.98
CA ALA A 53 -2.29 -3.28 -11.42
C ALA A 53 -1.06 -2.62 -12.06
N ASP A 54 -0.82 -2.93 -13.33
CA ASP A 54 0.12 -2.18 -14.16
C ASP A 54 -0.43 -0.79 -14.56
N GLN A 55 0.38 0.01 -15.27
CA GLN A 55 0.01 1.34 -15.77
C GLN A 55 -1.16 1.36 -16.77
N LYS A 56 -1.67 0.19 -17.17
CA LYS A 56 -2.84 0.03 -18.06
C LYS A 56 -4.06 -0.51 -17.30
N GLY A 57 -3.98 -0.65 -15.98
CA GLY A 57 -5.04 -1.19 -15.14
C GLY A 57 -5.20 -2.71 -15.25
N ASN A 58 -4.18 -3.44 -15.70
CA ASN A 58 -4.21 -4.91 -15.71
C ASN A 58 -3.70 -5.46 -14.37
N PRO A 59 -4.45 -6.35 -13.70
CA PRO A 59 -4.02 -6.94 -12.43
C PRO A 59 -2.70 -7.69 -12.55
N LEU A 60 -1.79 -7.47 -11.60
CA LEU A 60 -0.52 -8.18 -11.50
C LEU A 60 -0.65 -9.44 -10.65
N LYS A 61 -0.13 -10.55 -11.16
CA LYS A 61 -0.05 -11.82 -10.42
C LYS A 61 1.18 -11.79 -9.51
N ILE A 62 0.97 -11.43 -8.25
CA ILE A 62 2.00 -11.34 -7.21
C ILE A 62 1.66 -12.35 -6.10
N PRO A 63 2.65 -13.09 -5.55
CA PRO A 63 2.44 -13.94 -4.38
C PRO A 63 1.77 -13.18 -3.22
N GLN A 64 0.92 -13.85 -2.44
CA GLN A 64 0.09 -13.17 -1.43
C GLN A 64 0.91 -12.46 -0.35
N GLU A 65 2.02 -13.05 0.11
CA GLU A 65 2.92 -12.43 1.09
C GLU A 65 3.57 -11.16 0.53
N GLU A 66 4.08 -11.23 -0.70
CA GLU A 66 4.69 -10.10 -1.39
C GLU A 66 3.66 -9.00 -1.71
N LYS A 67 2.42 -9.38 -2.05
CA LYS A 67 1.29 -8.46 -2.26
C LYS A 67 0.98 -7.67 -0.99
N LYS A 68 0.94 -8.32 0.18
CA LYS A 68 0.71 -7.65 1.47
C LYS A 68 1.80 -6.64 1.79
N ALA A 69 3.07 -7.06 1.67
CA ALA A 69 4.22 -6.17 1.89
C ALA A 69 4.19 -4.97 0.93
N LEU A 70 3.87 -5.18 -0.35
CA LEU A 70 3.79 -4.10 -1.33
C LEU A 70 2.66 -3.12 -1.04
N ILE A 71 1.46 -3.60 -0.66
CA ILE A 71 0.33 -2.73 -0.28
C ILE A 71 0.69 -1.87 0.92
N LEU A 72 1.31 -2.44 1.95
CA LEU A 72 1.78 -1.69 3.11
C LEU A 72 2.84 -0.67 2.71
N ALA A 73 3.83 -1.07 1.92
CA ALA A 73 4.92 -0.20 1.48
C ALA A 73 4.40 1.01 0.70
N MET A 74 3.54 0.79 -0.31
CA MET A 74 2.90 1.85 -1.08
C MET A 74 2.02 2.73 -0.19
N GLY A 75 1.27 2.13 0.72
CA GLY A 75 0.39 2.85 1.62
C GLY A 75 1.11 3.82 2.55
N PHE A 76 2.19 3.34 3.17
CA PHE A 76 3.06 4.19 3.99
C PHE A 76 3.76 5.29 3.17
N HIS A 77 4.17 4.97 1.93
CA HIS A 77 4.80 5.95 1.05
C HIS A 77 3.84 7.09 0.71
N GLU A 78 2.60 6.78 0.33
CA GLU A 78 1.59 7.79 0.02
C GLU A 78 1.18 8.60 1.27
N LYS A 79 1.05 7.96 2.44
CA LYS A 79 0.88 8.68 3.72
C LYS A 79 2.02 9.66 3.99
N GLY A 80 3.25 9.22 3.79
CA GLY A 80 4.45 10.06 3.92
C GLY A 80 4.38 11.28 3.00
N ARG A 81 4.01 11.09 1.73
CA ARG A 81 3.85 12.19 0.77
C ARG A 81 2.73 13.17 1.12
N SER A 82 1.60 12.67 1.61
CA SER A 82 0.49 13.49 2.13
C SER A 82 0.98 14.41 3.25
N LEU A 83 1.84 13.91 4.15
CA LEU A 83 2.48 14.68 5.21
C LEU A 83 3.55 15.66 4.68
N MET A 84 4.35 15.27 3.69
CA MET A 84 5.31 16.17 3.02
C MET A 84 4.60 17.36 2.36
N LYS A 85 3.47 17.15 1.69
CA LYS A 85 2.65 18.23 1.10
C LYS A 85 2.16 19.24 2.14
N ARG A 86 2.06 18.81 3.41
CA ARG A 86 1.69 19.65 4.57
C ARG A 86 2.92 20.19 5.32
N ARG A 87 4.13 19.96 4.81
CA ARG A 87 5.42 20.33 5.42
C ARG A 87 5.65 19.73 6.82
N LEU A 88 5.04 18.57 7.10
CA LEU A 88 5.20 17.83 8.36
C LEU A 88 6.30 16.77 8.20
N TYR A 89 7.55 17.20 8.01
CA TYR A 89 8.64 16.31 7.59
C TYR A 89 9.05 15.28 8.64
N ASP A 90 8.99 15.60 9.94
CA ASP A 90 9.28 14.63 11.01
C ASP A 90 8.32 13.43 10.94
N ALA A 91 7.01 13.72 10.89
CA ALA A 91 5.99 12.69 10.79
C ALA A 91 6.06 11.96 9.44
N ALA A 92 6.34 12.68 8.34
CA ALA A 92 6.51 12.08 7.02
C ALA A 92 7.65 11.06 7.02
N LEU A 93 8.83 11.44 7.57
CA LEU A 93 10.01 10.59 7.62
C LEU A 93 9.74 9.27 8.34
N CYS A 94 9.01 9.30 9.46
CA CYS A 94 8.60 8.08 10.17
C CYS A 94 7.82 7.10 9.26
N HIS A 95 6.87 7.61 8.48
CA HIS A 95 6.07 6.78 7.56
C HIS A 95 6.91 6.30 6.37
N LEU A 96 7.77 7.15 5.80
CA LEU A 96 8.65 6.78 4.69
C LEU A 96 9.67 5.71 5.08
N LEU A 97 10.24 5.78 6.29
CA LEU A 97 11.13 4.73 6.81
C LEU A 97 10.38 3.40 7.02
N GLN A 98 9.12 3.44 7.45
CA GLN A 98 8.28 2.25 7.52
C GLN A 98 7.97 1.68 6.13
N ALA A 99 7.76 2.54 5.12
CA ALA A 99 7.63 2.13 3.74
C ALA A 99 8.90 1.42 3.23
N ASP A 100 10.09 1.96 3.53
CA ASP A 100 11.38 1.40 3.10
C ASP A 100 11.59 -0.01 3.65
N GLN A 101 11.24 -0.23 4.93
CA GLN A 101 11.27 -1.57 5.55
C GLN A 101 10.33 -2.55 4.85
N ASN A 102 9.12 -2.13 4.48
CA ASN A 102 8.17 -3.02 3.79
C ASN A 102 8.60 -3.30 2.34
N PHE A 103 9.11 -2.30 1.61
CA PHE A 103 9.66 -2.51 0.27
C PHE A 103 10.85 -3.48 0.29
N SER A 104 11.67 -3.48 1.35
CA SER A 104 12.81 -4.40 1.46
C SER A 104 12.40 -5.88 1.56
N GLN A 105 11.14 -6.15 1.89
CA GLN A 105 10.56 -7.49 1.93
C GLN A 105 10.03 -7.95 0.56
N CYS A 106 9.91 -7.06 -0.42
CA CYS A 106 9.49 -7.40 -1.77
C CYS A 106 10.64 -8.01 -2.60
N GLY A 107 10.30 -8.84 -3.58
CA GLY A 107 11.25 -9.50 -4.46
C GLY A 107 11.99 -8.52 -5.37
N SER A 108 13.27 -8.81 -5.64
CA SER A 108 14.14 -7.94 -6.45
C SER A 108 13.66 -7.74 -7.89
N ALA A 109 12.94 -8.71 -8.46
CA ALA A 109 12.35 -8.61 -9.79
C ALA A 109 11.26 -7.54 -9.85
N LEU A 110 10.39 -7.48 -8.84
CA LEU A 110 9.34 -6.47 -8.73
C LEU A 110 9.97 -5.08 -8.52
N LEU A 111 10.86 -4.96 -7.54
CA LEU A 111 11.54 -3.70 -7.18
C LEU A 111 12.40 -3.12 -8.32
N SER A 112 12.92 -3.96 -9.21
CA SER A 112 13.74 -3.49 -10.35
C SER A 112 12.93 -3.10 -11.57
N SER A 113 11.63 -3.41 -11.59
CA SER A 113 10.74 -3.15 -12.73
C SER A 113 9.95 -1.83 -12.61
N VAL A 114 9.88 -1.26 -11.40
CA VAL A 114 9.12 -0.05 -11.08
C VAL A 114 10.00 0.99 -10.40
N ASP A 115 9.66 2.27 -10.56
CA ASP A 115 10.39 3.39 -9.97
C ASP A 115 9.98 3.70 -8.52
N ASN A 116 8.89 3.13 -8.02
CA ASN A 116 8.33 3.45 -6.69
C ASN A 116 9.38 3.43 -5.57
N TYR A 117 10.23 2.39 -5.53
CA TYR A 117 11.28 2.29 -4.51
C TYR A 117 12.33 3.40 -4.65
N ALA A 118 12.71 3.74 -5.89
CA ALA A 118 13.66 4.81 -6.16
C ALA A 118 13.11 6.18 -5.75
N VAL A 119 11.83 6.43 -6.02
CA VAL A 119 11.19 7.68 -5.59
C VAL A 119 11.05 7.74 -4.06
N LEU A 120 10.78 6.60 -3.40
CA LEU A 120 10.79 6.56 -1.93
C LEU A 120 12.16 6.95 -1.36
N GLN A 121 13.26 6.43 -1.92
CA GLN A 121 14.60 6.82 -1.48
C GLN A 121 14.81 8.33 -1.62
N LEU A 122 14.36 8.91 -2.73
CA LEU A 122 14.43 10.35 -2.97
C LEU A 122 13.61 11.15 -1.96
N ASP A 123 12.38 10.73 -1.66
CA ASP A 123 11.49 11.39 -0.70
C ASP A 123 12.03 11.34 0.74
N ILE A 124 12.72 10.25 1.12
CA ILE A 124 13.41 10.14 2.42
C ILE A 124 14.53 11.18 2.53
N VAL A 125 15.36 11.30 1.50
CA VAL A 125 16.48 12.26 1.51
C VAL A 125 15.97 13.70 1.47
N TRP A 126 14.84 13.95 0.81
CA TRP A 126 14.15 15.24 0.91
C TRP A 126 13.78 15.59 2.35
N CYS A 127 13.22 14.62 3.10
CA CYS A 127 12.92 14.82 4.52
C CYS A 127 14.19 15.04 5.35
N TYR A 128 15.28 14.32 5.09
CA TYR A 128 16.57 14.58 5.77
C TYR A 128 17.06 16.01 5.56
N GLN A 129 16.95 16.51 4.33
CA GLN A 129 17.31 17.89 4.02
C GLN A 129 16.40 18.89 4.74
N ALA A 130 15.08 18.71 4.67
CA ALA A 130 14.12 19.62 5.28
C ALA A 130 14.23 19.68 6.81
N LEU A 131 14.68 18.60 7.44
CA LEU A 131 14.95 18.49 8.87
C LEU A 131 16.38 18.86 9.27
N GLU A 132 17.23 19.23 8.30
CA GLU A 132 18.66 19.50 8.50
C GLU A 132 19.38 18.36 9.26
N ALA A 133 19.00 17.11 8.98
CA ALA A 133 19.46 15.92 9.68
C ALA A 133 20.88 15.50 9.24
N LEU A 134 21.90 16.28 9.64
CA LEU A 134 23.31 16.06 9.29
C LEU A 134 23.84 14.69 9.74
N SER A 135 23.28 14.12 10.81
CA SER A 135 23.61 12.76 11.27
C SER A 135 23.26 11.67 10.27
N CYS A 136 22.38 11.96 9.30
CA CYS A 136 21.93 11.03 8.27
C CYS A 136 22.67 11.20 6.93
N LEU A 137 23.76 11.97 6.87
CA LEU A 137 24.46 12.29 5.61
C LEU A 137 24.91 11.04 4.83
N GLU A 138 25.54 10.07 5.50
CA GLU A 138 26.02 8.82 4.85
C GLU A 138 24.87 7.97 4.33
N ASP A 139 23.79 7.85 5.09
CA ASP A 139 22.58 7.16 4.65
C ASP A 139 21.95 7.90 3.46
N GLY A 140 21.87 9.23 3.53
CA GLY A 140 21.41 10.09 2.44
C GLY A 140 22.18 9.86 1.13
N ARG A 141 23.51 9.75 1.19
CA ARG A 141 24.35 9.39 0.04
C ARG A 141 23.94 8.04 -0.55
N SER A 142 23.84 6.99 0.27
CA SER A 142 23.46 5.65 -0.20
C SER A 142 22.07 5.65 -0.85
N ARG A 143 21.11 6.37 -0.26
CA ARG A 143 19.75 6.49 -0.77
C ARG A 143 19.68 7.25 -2.10
N LEU A 144 20.42 8.36 -2.25
CA LEU A 144 20.51 9.07 -3.53
C LEU A 144 21.10 8.19 -4.63
N GLN A 145 22.13 7.39 -4.32
CA GLN A 145 22.68 6.44 -5.28
C GLN A 145 21.65 5.38 -5.70
N ARG A 146 20.89 4.81 -4.74
CA ARG A 146 19.81 3.87 -5.05
C ARG A 146 18.70 4.50 -5.89
N ALA A 147 18.36 5.77 -5.62
CA ALA A 147 17.39 6.52 -6.40
C ALA A 147 17.87 6.71 -7.84
N GLU A 148 19.12 7.15 -8.03
CA GLU A 148 19.75 7.33 -9.34
C GLU A 148 19.81 6.01 -10.12
N ASP A 149 20.32 4.93 -9.52
CA ASP A 149 20.36 3.60 -10.13
C ASP A 149 18.96 3.10 -10.50
N GLY A 150 17.96 3.37 -9.67
CA GLY A 150 16.57 3.04 -9.92
C GLY A 150 15.99 3.80 -11.12
N PHE A 151 16.21 5.12 -11.16
CA PHE A 151 15.76 5.96 -12.27
C PHE A 151 16.47 5.60 -13.58
N LEU A 152 17.78 5.36 -13.57
CA LEU A 152 18.51 4.92 -14.76
C LEU A 152 18.00 3.57 -15.29
N ARG A 153 17.68 2.62 -14.41
CA ARG A 153 17.08 1.33 -14.82
C ARG A 153 15.67 1.48 -15.39
N CYS A 154 14.84 2.30 -14.78
CA CYS A 154 13.44 2.48 -15.18
C CYS A 154 13.30 3.35 -16.44
N TYR A 155 14.10 4.40 -16.56
CA TYR A 155 13.96 5.44 -17.58
C TYR A 155 15.04 5.37 -18.68
N GLY A 156 16.19 4.75 -18.39
CA GLY A 156 17.37 4.70 -19.27
C GLY A 156 18.27 5.92 -19.11
N GLU A 157 19.55 5.79 -19.50
CA GLU A 157 20.58 6.84 -19.34
C GLU A 157 20.24 8.17 -20.02
N GLN A 158 19.46 8.13 -21.10
CA GLN A 158 18.96 9.31 -21.82
C GLN A 158 17.42 9.39 -21.79
N GLN A 159 16.77 8.79 -20.80
CA GLN A 159 15.30 8.71 -20.70
C GLN A 159 14.63 8.05 -21.94
N GLN A 160 15.41 7.33 -22.75
CA GLN A 160 14.97 6.71 -24.00
C GLN A 160 13.86 5.68 -23.77
N ARG A 161 13.94 4.93 -22.66
CA ARG A 161 12.92 3.94 -22.30
C ARG A 161 11.61 4.61 -21.94
N LEU A 162 11.67 5.78 -21.30
CA LEU A 162 10.50 6.56 -20.94
C LEU A 162 9.80 7.15 -22.18
N LEU A 163 10.57 7.69 -23.14
CA LEU A 163 10.05 8.10 -24.45
C LEU A 163 9.37 6.93 -25.18
N MET A 164 9.97 5.74 -25.17
CA MET A 164 9.41 4.55 -25.83
C MET A 164 8.13 4.03 -25.18
N ILE A 165 7.98 4.13 -23.85
CA ILE A 165 6.84 3.57 -23.12
C ILE A 165 5.68 4.57 -23.02
N LYS A 166 5.95 5.85 -22.74
CA LYS A 166 4.92 6.85 -22.43
C LYS A 166 4.69 7.88 -23.54
N GLY A 167 5.56 7.93 -24.57
CA GLY A 167 5.44 8.88 -25.70
C GLY A 167 5.68 10.36 -25.36
N THR A 168 5.85 10.69 -24.07
CA THR A 168 6.19 12.04 -23.57
C THR A 168 7.20 11.89 -22.44
N SER A 169 8.23 12.74 -22.36
CA SER A 169 9.31 12.57 -21.37
C SER A 169 9.49 13.67 -20.33
N GLY A 170 8.75 14.76 -20.42
CA GLY A 170 9.00 15.92 -19.57
C GLY A 170 8.46 15.84 -18.14
N ARG A 171 7.60 14.88 -17.80
CA ARG A 171 6.97 14.84 -16.45
C ARG A 171 7.93 14.31 -15.39
N GLU A 172 8.62 13.22 -15.71
CA GLU A 172 9.53 12.51 -14.81
C GLU A 172 10.86 13.26 -14.64
N GLU A 173 11.18 14.23 -15.51
CA GLU A 173 12.31 15.15 -15.36
C GLU A 173 12.27 15.91 -14.01
N VAL A 174 11.09 16.09 -13.42
CA VAL A 174 10.92 16.66 -12.07
C VAL A 174 11.63 15.83 -11.00
N LEU A 175 11.62 14.50 -11.12
CA LEU A 175 12.33 13.61 -10.18
C LEU A 175 13.85 13.77 -10.32
N PHE A 176 14.33 13.90 -11.56
CA PHE A 176 15.74 14.17 -11.83
C PHE A 176 16.16 15.54 -11.32
N LEU A 177 15.31 16.57 -11.44
CA LEU A 177 15.60 17.90 -10.88
C LEU A 177 15.84 17.78 -9.37
N ARG A 178 14.93 17.12 -8.65
CA ARG A 178 15.06 16.92 -7.19
C ARG A 178 16.28 16.07 -6.84
N LEU A 179 16.55 15.01 -7.61
CA LEU A 179 17.75 14.17 -7.43
C LEU A 179 19.04 14.99 -7.55
N HIS A 180 19.22 15.71 -8.65
CA HIS A 180 20.44 16.51 -8.87
C HIS A 180 20.58 17.63 -7.84
N LEU A 181 19.46 18.20 -7.37
CA LEU A 181 19.47 19.24 -6.34
C LEU A 181 19.97 18.69 -5.00
N LEU A 182 19.46 17.53 -4.58
CA LEU A 182 19.92 16.86 -3.35
C LEU A 182 21.37 16.37 -3.48
N GLN A 183 21.78 15.87 -4.64
CA GLN A 183 23.19 15.53 -4.92
C GLN A 183 24.09 16.78 -4.86
N ALA A 184 23.65 17.92 -5.40
CA ALA A 184 24.41 19.18 -5.32
C ALA A 184 24.59 19.63 -3.87
N LEU A 185 23.52 19.53 -3.06
CA LEU A 185 23.58 19.81 -1.63
C LEU A 185 24.56 18.87 -0.92
N LEU A 186 24.51 17.58 -1.21
CA LEU A 186 25.44 16.61 -0.61
C LEU A 186 26.90 16.93 -0.96
N CYS A 187 27.21 17.20 -2.24
CA CYS A 187 28.55 17.60 -2.66
C CYS A 187 29.03 18.86 -1.93
N TYR A 188 28.16 19.86 -1.74
CA TYR A 188 28.47 21.06 -0.98
C TYR A 188 28.78 20.73 0.49
N LEU A 189 27.96 19.92 1.16
CA LEU A 189 28.19 19.50 2.55
C LEU A 189 29.48 18.70 2.73
N GLU A 190 29.94 18.00 1.69
CA GLU A 190 31.19 17.25 1.66
C GLU A 190 32.41 18.11 1.29
N GLY A 191 32.19 19.38 0.91
CA GLY A 191 33.23 20.33 0.53
C GLY A 191 33.68 20.24 -0.94
N ASP A 192 32.96 19.51 -1.79
CA ASP A 192 33.19 19.49 -3.24
C ASP A 192 32.31 20.55 -3.94
N ASP A 193 32.70 21.81 -3.79
CA ASP A 193 31.99 22.94 -4.40
C ASP A 193 32.03 22.92 -5.94
N VAL A 194 33.02 22.23 -6.53
CA VAL A 194 33.16 22.15 -7.99
C VAL A 194 32.05 21.26 -8.55
N GLN A 195 31.90 20.05 -7.98
CA GLN A 195 30.84 19.13 -8.36
C GLN A 195 29.46 19.71 -8.00
N ALA A 196 29.32 20.34 -6.83
CA ALA A 196 28.07 20.99 -6.42
C ALA A 196 27.62 22.05 -7.44
N ARG A 197 28.53 22.92 -7.92
CA ARG A 197 28.21 23.92 -8.95
C ARG A 197 27.84 23.31 -10.30
N GLN A 198 28.51 22.22 -10.70
CA GLN A 198 28.16 21.51 -11.94
C GLN A 198 26.75 20.90 -11.88
N LEU A 199 26.41 20.25 -10.76
CA LEU A 199 25.08 19.68 -10.55
C LEU A 199 24.02 20.78 -10.46
N LEU A 200 24.31 21.87 -9.74
CA LEU A 200 23.39 23.00 -9.62
C LEU A 200 23.10 23.65 -10.99
N SER A 201 24.09 23.76 -11.87
CA SER A 201 23.86 24.25 -13.24
C SER A 201 22.91 23.33 -14.03
N LYS A 202 22.98 22.00 -13.84
CA LYS A 202 22.01 21.07 -14.44
C LYS A 202 20.61 21.28 -13.85
N VAL A 203 20.52 21.47 -12.54
CA VAL A 203 19.26 21.75 -11.84
C VAL A 203 18.61 23.02 -12.38
N GLU A 204 19.36 24.10 -12.55
CA GLU A 204 18.84 25.37 -13.09
C GLU A 204 18.30 25.21 -14.52
N SER A 205 19.01 24.46 -15.36
CA SER A 205 18.56 24.14 -16.72
C SER A 205 17.24 23.35 -16.73
N LEU A 206 17.13 22.33 -15.86
CA LEU A 206 15.88 21.57 -15.69
C LEU A 206 14.76 22.45 -15.12
N PHE A 207 15.06 23.27 -14.12
CA PHE A 207 14.08 24.14 -13.46
C PHE A 207 13.45 25.12 -14.44
N GLY A 208 14.27 25.75 -15.29
CA GLY A 208 13.78 26.67 -16.33
C GLY A 208 12.88 26.00 -17.38
N ARG A 209 13.05 24.68 -17.62
CA ARG A 209 12.20 23.91 -18.54
C ARG A 209 10.92 23.38 -17.90
N LEU A 210 10.96 23.09 -16.59
CA LEU A 210 9.89 22.38 -15.87
C LEU A 210 8.93 23.29 -15.12
N CYS A 211 9.31 24.54 -14.88
CA CYS A 211 8.47 25.55 -14.26
C CYS A 211 7.57 26.19 -15.33
N PRO A 212 6.25 25.89 -15.36
CA PRO A 212 5.38 26.47 -16.37
C PRO A 212 5.18 27.97 -16.12
N THR A 213 5.01 28.74 -17.19
CA THR A 213 4.76 30.18 -17.02
C THR A 213 3.35 30.42 -16.45
N SER A 214 3.22 31.46 -15.63
CA SER A 214 1.92 31.86 -15.05
C SER A 214 0.88 32.19 -16.14
N GLU A 215 1.34 32.69 -17.29
CA GLU A 215 0.48 33.00 -18.43
C GLU A 215 -0.07 31.73 -19.09
N ASP A 216 0.79 30.76 -19.43
CA ASP A 216 0.35 29.51 -20.06
C ASP A 216 -0.58 28.70 -19.14
N MET A 217 -0.28 28.69 -17.84
CA MET A 217 -1.14 28.09 -16.82
C MET A 217 -2.52 28.75 -16.79
N ALA A 218 -2.57 30.09 -16.76
CA ALA A 218 -3.83 30.83 -16.76
C ALA A 218 -4.66 30.58 -18.04
N GLN A 219 -4.00 30.48 -19.19
CA GLN A 219 -4.67 30.17 -20.46
C GLN A 219 -5.31 28.78 -20.42
N LEU A 220 -4.58 27.73 -20.02
CA LEU A 220 -5.15 26.38 -19.90
C LEU A 220 -6.26 26.31 -18.84
N MET A 221 -6.11 27.00 -17.71
CA MET A 221 -7.16 27.05 -16.69
C MET A 221 -8.42 27.76 -17.20
N SER A 222 -8.29 28.78 -18.06
CA SER A 222 -9.43 29.44 -18.70
C SER A 222 -10.23 28.52 -19.63
N LEU A 223 -9.58 27.48 -20.18
CA LEU A 223 -10.21 26.42 -20.97
C LEU A 223 -10.93 25.36 -20.09
N GLY A 224 -10.86 25.48 -18.76
CA GLY A 224 -11.50 24.55 -17.81
C GLY A 224 -10.61 23.36 -17.41
N PHE A 225 -9.30 23.45 -17.64
CA PHE A 225 -8.34 22.51 -17.05
C PHE A 225 -8.06 22.87 -15.59
N SER A 226 -7.87 21.85 -14.75
CA SER A 226 -7.39 22.09 -13.38
C SER A 226 -5.95 22.57 -13.39
N GLU A 227 -5.53 23.29 -12.36
CA GLU A 227 -4.14 23.76 -12.23
C GLU A 227 -3.13 22.61 -12.37
N ARG A 228 -3.43 21.48 -11.75
CA ARG A 228 -2.64 20.25 -11.86
C ARG A 228 -2.54 19.73 -13.29
N GLU A 229 -3.66 19.64 -14.01
CA GLU A 229 -3.66 19.17 -15.39
C GLU A 229 -2.86 20.11 -16.29
N ALA A 230 -3.03 21.42 -16.12
CA ALA A 230 -2.25 22.42 -16.84
C ALA A 230 -0.75 22.25 -16.56
N ARG A 231 -0.35 22.10 -15.29
CA ARG A 231 1.06 21.94 -14.89
C ARG A 231 1.68 20.69 -15.49
N LEU A 232 1.03 19.54 -15.34
CA LEU A 232 1.51 18.26 -15.87
C LEU A 232 1.51 18.23 -17.40
N GLY A 233 0.49 18.82 -18.03
CA GLY A 233 0.39 18.92 -19.49
C GLY A 233 1.50 19.78 -20.08
N LEU A 234 1.74 20.96 -19.52
CA LEU A 234 2.83 21.85 -19.95
C LEU A 234 4.20 21.20 -19.77
N ARG A 235 4.43 20.48 -18.66
CA ARG A 235 5.66 19.70 -18.48
C ARG A 235 5.83 18.61 -19.54
N ALA A 236 4.77 17.84 -19.80
CA ALA A 236 4.79 16.78 -20.80
C ALA A 236 5.08 17.29 -22.21
N CYS A 237 4.66 18.52 -22.52
CA CYS A 237 4.78 19.17 -23.82
C CYS A 237 5.87 20.25 -23.88
N HIS A 238 6.79 20.30 -22.90
CA HIS A 238 7.89 21.26 -22.84
C HIS A 238 7.47 22.74 -23.01
N GLY A 239 6.32 23.10 -22.43
CA GLY A 239 5.77 24.46 -22.49
C GLY A 239 4.99 24.79 -23.76
N ASP A 240 4.85 23.87 -24.72
CA ASP A 240 3.99 24.08 -25.89
C ASP A 240 2.51 24.02 -25.48
N LEU A 241 1.85 25.17 -25.47
CA LEU A 241 0.46 25.33 -25.07
C LEU A 241 -0.51 24.50 -25.91
N GLN A 242 -0.34 24.49 -27.23
CA GLN A 242 -1.26 23.79 -28.14
C GLN A 242 -1.12 22.28 -27.99
N GLN A 243 0.11 21.79 -27.87
CA GLN A 243 0.34 20.38 -27.58
C GLN A 243 -0.17 20.00 -26.20
N ALA A 244 -0.02 20.86 -25.20
CA ALA A 244 -0.52 20.64 -23.85
C ALA A 244 -2.05 20.52 -23.83
N GLU A 245 -2.78 21.39 -24.53
CA GLU A 245 -4.24 21.31 -24.64
C GLU A 245 -4.71 19.97 -25.22
N VAL A 246 -4.11 19.54 -26.34
CA VAL A 246 -4.42 18.26 -26.98
C VAL A 246 -4.06 17.10 -26.05
N HIS A 247 -2.90 17.16 -25.40
CA HIS A 247 -2.41 16.13 -24.50
C HIS A 247 -3.33 15.94 -23.29
N ILE A 248 -3.72 17.04 -22.62
CA ILE A 248 -4.62 17.01 -21.46
C ILE A 248 -6.00 16.46 -21.88
N SER A 249 -6.51 16.87 -23.04
CA SER A 249 -7.81 16.41 -23.55
C SER A 249 -7.80 14.90 -23.82
N ASN A 250 -6.78 14.38 -24.50
CA ASN A 250 -6.63 12.95 -24.75
C ASN A 250 -6.53 12.16 -23.44
N ARG A 251 -5.75 12.66 -22.46
CA ARG A 251 -5.63 12.01 -21.14
C ARG A 251 -6.92 12.00 -20.36
N ARG A 252 -7.74 13.07 -20.43
CA ARG A 252 -9.09 13.08 -19.86
C ARG A 252 -9.97 12.00 -20.50
N GLN A 253 -9.92 11.85 -21.81
CA GLN A 253 -10.68 10.83 -22.53
C GLN A 253 -10.24 9.41 -22.14
N GLU A 254 -8.93 9.12 -22.22
CA GLU A 254 -8.37 7.82 -21.81
C GLU A 254 -8.78 7.44 -20.38
N ARG A 255 -8.75 8.42 -19.46
CA ARG A 255 -9.19 8.20 -18.08
C ARG A 255 -10.69 7.92 -17.99
N GLN A 256 -11.53 8.66 -18.73
CA GLN A 256 -12.96 8.39 -18.75
C GLN A 256 -13.27 7.00 -19.28
N GLU A 257 -12.58 6.55 -20.33
CA GLU A 257 -12.72 5.21 -20.88
C GLU A 257 -12.28 4.14 -19.86
N LEU A 258 -11.17 4.35 -19.15
CA LEU A 258 -10.70 3.45 -18.10
C LEU A 258 -11.68 3.39 -16.93
N MET A 259 -12.14 4.53 -16.43
CA MET A 259 -13.16 4.60 -15.35
C MET A 259 -14.46 3.91 -15.76
N GLN A 260 -14.91 4.10 -17.01
CA GLN A 260 -16.10 3.41 -17.53
C GLN A 260 -15.89 1.89 -17.60
N ARG A 261 -14.72 1.44 -18.08
CA ARG A 261 -14.36 0.03 -18.15
C ARG A 261 -14.32 -0.60 -16.75
N GLU A 262 -13.71 0.06 -15.77
CA GLU A 262 -13.69 -0.39 -14.38
C GLU A 262 -15.08 -0.42 -13.75
N ARG A 263 -15.89 0.63 -13.97
CA ARG A 263 -17.27 0.68 -13.48
C ARG A 263 -18.11 -0.46 -14.08
N GLN A 264 -17.93 -0.74 -15.37
CA GLN A 264 -18.62 -1.86 -16.02
C GLN A 264 -18.16 -3.20 -15.45
N LYS A 265 -16.85 -3.42 -15.25
CA LYS A 265 -16.31 -4.63 -14.60
C LYS A 265 -16.88 -4.83 -13.18
N ARG A 266 -16.98 -3.76 -12.38
CA ARG A 266 -17.58 -3.80 -11.04
C ARG A 266 -19.06 -4.16 -11.12
N ARG A 267 -19.80 -3.53 -12.03
CA ARG A 267 -21.23 -3.82 -12.25
C ARG A 267 -21.46 -5.27 -12.64
N THR A 268 -20.72 -5.79 -13.62
CA THR A 268 -20.85 -7.19 -14.06
C THR A 268 -20.51 -8.17 -12.93
N ARG A 269 -19.53 -7.83 -12.08
CA ARG A 269 -19.20 -8.64 -10.91
C ARG A 269 -20.33 -8.65 -9.87
N VAL A 270 -20.98 -7.52 -9.61
CA VAL A 270 -22.12 -7.46 -8.70
C VAL A 270 -23.31 -8.27 -9.24
N GLU A 271 -23.64 -8.12 -10.52
CA GLU A 271 -24.71 -8.88 -11.19
C GLU A 271 -24.44 -10.40 -11.13
N ALA A 272 -23.19 -10.80 -11.35
CA ALA A 272 -22.70 -12.17 -11.21
C ALA A 272 -22.89 -12.72 -9.77
N ILE A 273 -22.49 -11.95 -8.76
CA ILE A 273 -22.66 -12.32 -7.34
C ILE A 273 -24.15 -12.50 -7.01
N THR A 274 -25.01 -11.57 -7.45
CA THR A 274 -26.46 -11.65 -7.24
C THR A 274 -27.03 -12.91 -7.86
N THR A 275 -26.64 -13.24 -9.10
CA THR A 275 -27.10 -14.47 -9.79
C THR A 275 -26.73 -15.74 -9.02
N LEU A 276 -25.49 -15.85 -8.54
CA LEU A 276 -25.07 -16.99 -7.71
C LEU A 276 -25.79 -17.04 -6.35
N THR A 277 -26.11 -15.87 -5.79
CA THR A 277 -26.90 -15.79 -4.55
C THR A 277 -28.34 -16.26 -4.78
N GLU A 278 -28.94 -15.94 -5.93
CA GLU A 278 -30.26 -16.44 -6.33
C GLU A 278 -30.29 -17.96 -6.53
N PHE A 279 -29.16 -18.57 -6.90
CA PHE A 279 -29.01 -20.04 -6.92
C PHE A 279 -28.86 -20.67 -5.52
N GLY A 280 -28.84 -19.86 -4.46
CA GLY A 280 -28.82 -20.33 -3.07
C GLY A 280 -27.45 -20.38 -2.42
N PHE A 281 -26.39 -19.93 -3.10
CA PHE A 281 -25.07 -19.79 -2.49
C PHE A 281 -25.02 -18.55 -1.58
N SER A 282 -24.17 -18.59 -0.55
CA SER A 282 -23.96 -17.40 0.27
C SER A 282 -23.31 -16.30 -0.58
N ARG A 283 -23.70 -15.03 -0.35
CA ARG A 283 -23.12 -13.88 -1.07
C ARG A 283 -21.59 -13.84 -0.94
N ARG A 284 -21.07 -14.26 0.22
CA ARG A 284 -19.64 -14.33 0.52
C ARG A 284 -18.94 -15.40 -0.33
N ASP A 285 -19.51 -16.60 -0.42
CA ASP A 285 -18.94 -17.69 -1.23
C ASP A 285 -18.99 -17.35 -2.72
N ALA A 286 -20.10 -16.79 -3.19
CA ALA A 286 -20.24 -16.30 -4.55
C ALA A 286 -19.17 -15.27 -4.91
N ALA A 287 -18.97 -14.27 -4.05
CA ALA A 287 -17.94 -13.24 -4.24
C ALA A 287 -16.52 -13.82 -4.27
N ARG A 288 -16.21 -14.76 -3.37
CA ARG A 288 -14.90 -15.45 -3.35
C ARG A 288 -14.67 -16.29 -4.59
N ALA A 289 -15.64 -17.12 -4.96
CA ALA A 289 -15.53 -17.99 -6.13
C ALA A 289 -15.30 -17.17 -7.40
N LEU A 290 -16.05 -16.08 -7.58
CA LEU A 290 -15.87 -15.17 -8.71
C LEU A 290 -14.53 -14.46 -8.71
N HIS A 291 -14.00 -14.11 -7.54
CA HIS A 291 -12.67 -13.53 -7.43
C HIS A 291 -11.58 -14.53 -7.84
N CYS A 292 -11.68 -15.79 -7.38
CA CYS A 292 -10.74 -16.85 -7.73
C CYS A 292 -10.75 -17.23 -9.21
N THR A 293 -11.82 -16.91 -9.94
CA THR A 293 -12.00 -17.27 -11.35
C THR A 293 -11.88 -16.08 -12.30
N ASP A 294 -11.36 -14.95 -11.82
CA ASP A 294 -11.24 -13.70 -12.59
C ASP A 294 -12.59 -13.25 -13.22
N GLY A 295 -13.70 -13.53 -12.52
CA GLY A 295 -15.06 -13.20 -12.95
C GLY A 295 -15.72 -14.20 -13.91
N ASP A 296 -15.11 -15.37 -14.13
CA ASP A 296 -15.71 -16.45 -14.92
C ASP A 296 -16.81 -17.17 -14.12
N MET A 297 -18.07 -16.95 -14.54
CA MET A 297 -19.27 -17.48 -13.89
C MET A 297 -19.33 -19.00 -13.87
N ASP A 298 -18.97 -19.65 -14.97
CA ASP A 298 -19.09 -21.11 -15.10
C ASP A 298 -18.06 -21.80 -14.20
N LYS A 299 -16.83 -21.27 -14.17
CA LYS A 299 -15.80 -21.75 -13.24
C LYS A 299 -16.18 -21.46 -11.79
N ALA A 300 -16.74 -20.29 -11.49
CA ALA A 300 -17.14 -19.94 -10.13
C ALA A 300 -18.24 -20.88 -9.63
N TYR A 301 -19.24 -21.15 -10.47
CA TYR A 301 -20.30 -22.11 -10.19
C TYR A 301 -19.76 -23.52 -9.95
N ALA A 302 -18.79 -23.98 -10.74
CA ALA A 302 -18.14 -25.27 -10.54
C ALA A 302 -17.41 -25.36 -9.18
N ILE A 303 -16.67 -24.33 -8.79
CA ILE A 303 -15.98 -24.27 -7.47
C ILE A 303 -17.00 -24.32 -6.32
N LEU A 304 -18.12 -23.61 -6.45
CA LEU A 304 -19.16 -23.58 -5.42
C LEU A 304 -19.84 -24.93 -5.26
N LEU A 305 -20.11 -25.64 -6.37
CA LEU A 305 -20.66 -26.99 -6.33
C LEU A 305 -19.70 -27.99 -5.66
N ASP A 306 -18.41 -27.93 -5.97
CA ASP A 306 -17.41 -28.84 -5.38
C ASP A 306 -17.27 -28.61 -3.86
N SER A 307 -17.25 -27.34 -3.45
CA SER A 307 -17.21 -26.93 -2.03
C SER A 307 -18.48 -27.35 -1.26
N SER A 308 -19.65 -27.29 -1.92
CA SER A 308 -20.90 -27.75 -1.33
C SER A 308 -20.94 -29.27 -1.13
N GLN A 309 -20.24 -30.04 -1.98
CA GLN A 309 -20.13 -31.50 -1.84
C GLN A 309 -19.19 -31.91 -0.68
N THR A 310 -18.16 -31.12 -0.38
CA THR A 310 -17.30 -31.35 0.80
C THR A 310 -18.02 -31.08 2.13
N THR A 311 -19.09 -30.29 2.11
CA THR A 311 -19.90 -29.95 3.30
C THR A 311 -21.06 -30.92 3.52
N ILE A 312 -21.31 -31.85 2.58
CA ILE A 312 -22.24 -32.99 2.75
C ILE A 312 -21.42 -34.24 3.12
N ILE A 313 -20.53 -34.10 4.10
CA ILE A 313 -20.31 -35.22 5.01
C ILE A 313 -21.28 -34.90 6.15
N PRO A 314 -22.42 -35.63 6.30
CA PRO A 314 -23.18 -35.49 7.54
C PRO A 314 -22.17 -35.77 8.65
N GLU A 315 -22.18 -34.94 9.71
CA GLU A 315 -21.46 -35.23 10.96
C GLU A 315 -21.39 -36.74 11.12
N GLU A 316 -20.17 -37.32 11.06
CA GLU A 316 -19.99 -38.76 11.20
C GLU A 316 -20.64 -39.15 12.52
N SER A 317 -21.89 -39.61 12.43
CA SER A 317 -22.65 -40.04 13.57
C SER A 317 -21.83 -41.18 14.16
N VAL A 318 -21.24 -40.94 15.32
CA VAL A 318 -20.37 -41.88 16.00
C VAL A 318 -21.09 -43.23 16.01
N SER A 319 -20.53 -44.24 15.34
CA SER A 319 -21.24 -45.51 15.15
C SER A 319 -21.58 -46.11 16.52
N PRO A 320 -22.85 -46.43 16.81
CA PRO A 320 -23.30 -46.78 18.15
C PRO A 320 -22.58 -48.03 18.72
N GLU A 321 -22.16 -48.94 17.85
CA GLU A 321 -21.38 -50.14 18.21
C GLU A 321 -20.01 -49.81 18.83
N LYS A 322 -19.38 -48.72 18.40
CA LYS A 322 -18.06 -48.28 18.93
C LYS A 322 -18.20 -47.58 20.27
N VAL A 323 -19.28 -46.84 20.48
CA VAL A 323 -19.62 -46.26 21.79
C VAL A 323 -19.87 -47.38 22.79
N GLU A 324 -20.58 -48.43 22.38
CA GLU A 324 -20.86 -49.59 23.24
C GLU A 324 -19.58 -50.37 23.64
N GLN A 325 -18.57 -50.42 22.77
CA GLN A 325 -17.26 -50.98 23.12
C GLN A 325 -16.54 -50.18 24.21
N LEU A 326 -16.58 -48.84 24.14
CA LEU A 326 -15.99 -47.98 25.18
C LEU A 326 -16.78 -48.04 26.50
N LEU A 327 -18.10 -48.14 26.43
CA LEU A 327 -18.95 -48.37 27.60
C LEU A 327 -18.63 -49.71 28.29
N TYR A 328 -18.39 -50.78 27.51
CA TYR A 328 -18.00 -52.08 28.04
C TYR A 328 -16.63 -52.06 28.74
N LEU A 329 -15.74 -51.16 28.31
CA LEU A 329 -14.45 -50.91 28.96
C LEU A 329 -14.56 -50.06 30.25
N GLY A 330 -15.76 -49.60 30.59
CA GLY A 330 -16.07 -48.88 31.83
C GLY A 330 -16.04 -47.35 31.70
N PHE A 331 -15.95 -46.81 30.49
CA PHE A 331 -16.01 -45.36 30.26
C PHE A 331 -17.47 -44.88 30.21
N GLU A 332 -17.69 -43.61 30.59
CA GLU A 332 -19.01 -43.00 30.57
C GLU A 332 -19.43 -42.63 29.13
N ARG A 333 -20.74 -42.69 28.84
CA ARG A 333 -21.26 -42.53 27.47
C ARG A 333 -20.83 -41.21 26.84
N ASP A 334 -20.99 -40.12 27.59
CA ASP A 334 -20.75 -38.77 27.09
C ASP A 334 -19.26 -38.56 26.77
N SER A 335 -18.36 -39.04 27.65
CA SER A 335 -16.92 -39.04 27.41
C SER A 335 -16.53 -39.94 26.22
N ALA A 336 -17.18 -41.09 26.04
CA ALA A 336 -16.91 -42.02 24.95
C ALA A 336 -17.32 -41.47 23.58
N GLU A 337 -18.48 -40.81 23.51
CA GLU A 337 -18.96 -40.14 22.29
C GLU A 337 -18.06 -38.95 21.94
N GLU A 338 -17.65 -38.16 22.93
CA GLU A 338 -16.74 -37.03 22.73
C GLU A 338 -15.33 -37.48 22.31
N ALA A 339 -14.78 -38.51 22.94
CA ALA A 339 -13.48 -39.08 22.56
C ALA A 339 -13.49 -39.63 21.13
N LEU A 340 -14.55 -40.35 20.73
CA LEU A 340 -14.69 -40.86 19.36
C LEU A 340 -14.89 -39.74 18.35
N ARG A 341 -15.54 -38.64 18.74
CA ARG A 341 -15.65 -37.45 17.88
C ARG A 341 -14.28 -36.79 17.67
N LEU A 342 -13.47 -36.70 18.72
CA LEU A 342 -12.13 -36.10 18.66
C LEU A 342 -11.11 -36.96 17.91
N THR A 343 -11.28 -38.28 17.91
CA THR A 343 -10.36 -39.22 17.24
C THR A 343 -10.87 -39.75 15.91
N GLY A 344 -11.92 -39.15 15.33
CA GLY A 344 -12.45 -39.56 14.01
C GLY A 344 -13.01 -40.98 13.99
N GLY A 345 -13.61 -41.43 15.09
CA GLY A 345 -14.28 -42.72 15.21
C GLY A 345 -13.35 -43.92 15.40
N GLU A 346 -12.09 -43.71 15.77
CA GLU A 346 -11.11 -44.77 16.02
C GLU A 346 -11.07 -45.16 17.51
N VAL A 347 -11.49 -46.39 17.83
CA VAL A 347 -11.70 -46.88 19.22
C VAL A 347 -10.41 -46.95 20.03
N GLN A 348 -9.30 -47.35 19.42
CA GLN A 348 -8.01 -47.49 20.12
C GLN A 348 -7.49 -46.12 20.57
N SER A 349 -7.50 -45.17 19.64
CA SER A 349 -7.12 -43.78 19.88
C SER A 349 -8.05 -43.10 20.90
N ALA A 350 -9.37 -43.34 20.80
CA ALA A 350 -10.35 -42.84 21.78
C ALA A 350 -10.13 -43.44 23.18
N THR A 351 -9.82 -44.73 23.28
CA THR A 351 -9.52 -45.40 24.54
C THR A 351 -8.28 -44.81 25.19
N GLN A 352 -7.24 -44.56 24.40
CA GLN A 352 -5.99 -44.00 24.90
C GLN A 352 -6.17 -42.56 25.39
N LEU A 353 -6.92 -41.75 24.64
CA LEU A 353 -7.29 -40.39 25.02
C LEU A 353 -8.14 -40.36 26.30
N LEU A 354 -9.04 -41.32 26.50
CA LEU A 354 -9.81 -41.45 27.73
C LEU A 354 -8.96 -41.93 28.92
N LEU A 355 -8.02 -42.85 28.71
CA LEU A 355 -7.09 -43.29 29.76
C LEU A 355 -6.19 -42.16 30.23
N ASP A 356 -5.64 -41.38 29.29
CA ASP A 356 -4.75 -40.25 29.58
C ASP A 356 -5.48 -39.15 30.37
N ASN A 357 -6.79 -38.98 30.14
CA ASN A 357 -7.64 -38.00 30.82
C ASN A 357 -8.48 -38.59 31.97
N GLN A 358 -8.12 -39.77 32.49
CA GLN A 358 -8.79 -40.46 33.62
C GLN A 358 -10.32 -40.65 33.42
N GLY A 359 -10.78 -40.77 32.19
CA GLY A 359 -12.17 -41.06 31.82
C GLY A 359 -13.12 -39.85 31.78
N VAL A 360 -12.64 -38.62 32.01
CA VAL A 360 -13.48 -37.42 32.06
C VAL A 360 -13.05 -36.41 30.98
N LEU A 361 -13.91 -36.21 29.99
CA LEU A 361 -13.81 -35.11 29.04
C LEU A 361 -14.97 -34.16 29.35
N SER A 362 -14.69 -33.02 29.99
CA SER A 362 -15.74 -32.06 30.38
C SER A 362 -16.10 -31.12 29.21
N PRO A 363 -17.38 -30.76 29.01
CA PRO A 363 -17.77 -29.73 28.04
C PRO A 363 -17.44 -28.32 28.58
N PRO A 364 -17.13 -27.33 27.72
CA PRO A 364 -16.59 -26.06 28.19
C PRO A 364 -17.70 -25.14 28.72
N SER A 365 -17.61 -24.77 30.00
CA SER A 365 -18.22 -23.54 30.51
C SER A 365 -17.38 -22.89 31.61
N ALA A 366 -16.86 -21.71 31.26
CA ALA A 366 -16.48 -20.55 32.08
C ALA A 366 -15.30 -20.61 33.08
N SER A 367 -14.20 -19.98 32.63
CA SER A 367 -13.25 -19.06 33.35
C SER A 367 -11.94 -19.65 33.93
N PRO A 368 -10.91 -18.82 34.17
CA PRO A 368 -10.19 -17.94 33.24
C PRO A 368 -8.66 -18.16 33.28
N THR A 369 -7.93 -17.46 32.41
CA THR A 369 -6.46 -17.20 32.42
C THR A 369 -5.58 -18.23 31.72
N SER A 370 -5.14 -17.89 30.50
CA SER A 370 -3.73 -17.61 30.15
C SER A 370 -3.49 -17.90 28.67
N GLU A 371 -3.19 -16.81 27.96
CA GLU A 371 -2.33 -16.69 26.78
C GLU A 371 -2.22 -17.91 25.85
N ASP A 372 -2.99 -17.87 24.76
CA ASP A 372 -2.46 -18.11 23.41
C ASP A 372 -3.47 -17.56 22.38
N THR A 373 -3.18 -16.37 21.87
CA THR A 373 -4.02 -15.68 20.87
C THR A 373 -3.82 -16.31 19.50
N SER A 374 -4.48 -17.44 19.26
CA SER A 374 -4.80 -17.92 17.91
C SER A 374 -6.27 -17.61 17.66
N THR A 375 -6.56 -16.41 17.17
CA THR A 375 -7.92 -15.99 16.82
C THR A 375 -8.21 -16.27 15.36
N SER A 376 -8.69 -17.47 15.08
CA SER A 376 -9.53 -17.76 13.93
C SER A 376 -10.97 -17.37 14.27
N SER A 377 -11.41 -16.16 13.84
CA SER A 377 -12.83 -15.74 13.75
C SER A 377 -12.94 -14.38 13.05
N MET A 378 -12.76 -14.36 11.72
CA MET A 378 -13.02 -13.19 10.88
C MET A 378 -14.46 -13.23 10.37
N SER A 379 -15.32 -12.29 10.81
CA SER A 379 -16.46 -11.76 10.04
C SER A 379 -17.33 -10.77 10.85
N SER A 380 -16.74 -9.66 11.26
CA SER A 380 -17.41 -8.35 11.23
C SER A 380 -16.33 -7.29 11.32
N THR A 381 -16.15 -6.48 10.28
CA THR A 381 -15.30 -5.30 10.38
C THR A 381 -15.92 -4.38 11.42
N SER A 382 -15.19 -4.10 12.51
CA SER A 382 -15.72 -3.25 13.57
C SER A 382 -15.94 -1.83 13.04
N ALA A 383 -16.78 -1.04 13.72
CA ALA A 383 -16.94 0.37 13.39
C ALA A 383 -15.60 1.14 13.44
N GLU A 384 -14.64 0.68 14.25
CA GLU A 384 -13.30 1.24 14.33
C GLU A 384 -12.45 0.86 13.11
N ASP A 385 -12.53 -0.38 12.65
CA ASP A 385 -11.81 -0.83 11.44
C ASP A 385 -12.28 -0.03 10.21
N ASN A 386 -13.59 0.21 10.09
CA ASN A 386 -14.13 1.03 9.01
C ASN A 386 -13.64 2.49 9.05
N LYS A 387 -13.42 3.06 10.24
CA LYS A 387 -12.82 4.39 10.38
C LYS A 387 -11.36 4.41 9.91
N LEU A 388 -10.59 3.39 10.28
CA LEU A 388 -9.19 3.27 9.86
C LEU A 388 -9.04 3.09 8.35
N ILE A 389 -9.94 2.30 7.75
CA ILE A 389 -9.99 2.14 6.30
C ILE A 389 -10.27 3.48 5.61
N ASN A 390 -11.28 4.23 6.08
CA ASN A 390 -11.62 5.51 5.48
C ASN A 390 -10.47 6.52 5.60
N GLU A 391 -9.80 6.59 6.75
CA GLU A 391 -8.61 7.43 6.93
C GLU A 391 -7.52 7.09 5.90
N VAL A 392 -7.23 5.81 5.73
CA VAL A 392 -6.22 5.35 4.79
C VAL A 392 -6.62 5.61 3.33
N LEU A 393 -7.91 5.44 2.98
CA LEU A 393 -8.42 5.71 1.63
C LEU A 393 -8.31 7.19 1.23
N GLU A 394 -8.28 8.12 2.20
CA GLU A 394 -8.06 9.55 1.92
C GLU A 394 -6.62 9.85 1.48
N ASP A 395 -5.65 9.05 1.93
CA ASP A 395 -4.24 9.22 1.57
C ASP A 395 -3.87 8.56 0.24
N ILE A 396 -4.73 7.68 -0.30
CA ILE A 396 -4.49 7.05 -1.61
C ILE A 396 -4.69 8.09 -2.71
N PRO A 397 -3.69 8.31 -3.58
CA PRO A 397 -3.79 9.28 -4.65
C PRO A 397 -4.94 8.92 -5.59
N ARG A 398 -5.68 9.95 -6.03
CA ARG A 398 -6.75 9.78 -7.02
C ARG A 398 -6.18 9.53 -8.41
N HIS A 399 -4.87 9.75 -8.59
CA HIS A 399 -4.21 9.63 -9.86
C HIS A 399 -2.79 9.10 -9.72
N GLU A 400 -2.42 8.15 -10.58
CA GLU A 400 -1.10 7.49 -10.57
C GLU A 400 0.07 8.49 -10.65
N GLU A 401 -0.07 9.53 -11.46
CA GLU A 401 0.93 10.60 -11.61
C GLU A 401 0.83 11.74 -10.56
N ASP A 402 0.08 11.57 -9.45
CA ASP A 402 -0.04 12.60 -8.39
C ASP A 402 1.31 12.99 -7.79
N TYR A 403 2.27 12.08 -7.77
CA TYR A 403 3.62 12.31 -7.24
C TYR A 403 4.52 13.14 -8.15
N LEU A 404 4.16 13.29 -9.42
CA LEU A 404 4.87 14.13 -10.39
C LEU A 404 4.37 15.59 -10.38
N ASP A 405 3.25 15.86 -9.70
CA ASP A 405 2.67 17.19 -9.57
C ASP A 405 3.30 17.99 -8.42
N LEU A 406 4.59 18.28 -8.54
CA LEU A 406 5.30 19.19 -7.63
C LEU A 406 5.12 20.64 -8.08
N THR A 407 4.96 21.59 -7.16
CA THR A 407 4.94 23.04 -7.48
C THR A 407 6.34 23.58 -7.81
N LEU A 408 7.39 22.88 -7.36
CA LEU A 408 8.79 23.31 -7.39
C LEU A 408 9.10 24.53 -6.50
N GLU A 409 8.21 24.90 -5.59
CA GLU A 409 8.41 26.02 -4.66
C GLU A 409 9.58 25.77 -3.69
N GLU A 410 9.54 24.64 -2.97
CA GLU A 410 10.61 24.29 -2.03
C GLU A 410 11.95 24.04 -2.75
N GLU A 411 11.91 23.44 -3.95
CA GLU A 411 13.09 23.32 -4.80
C GLU A 411 13.67 24.68 -5.17
N SER A 412 12.83 25.67 -5.46
CA SER A 412 13.29 27.04 -5.78
C SER A 412 13.95 27.72 -4.56
N GLU A 413 13.41 27.51 -3.36
CA GLU A 413 13.98 27.99 -2.10
C GLU A 413 15.36 27.37 -1.87
N LEU A 414 15.47 26.05 -2.01
CA LEU A 414 16.72 25.32 -1.83
C LEU A 414 17.76 25.66 -2.91
N ILE A 415 17.37 25.82 -4.17
CA ILE A 415 18.26 26.30 -5.26
C ILE A 415 18.84 27.66 -4.86
N THR A 416 18.00 28.59 -4.39
CA THR A 416 18.43 29.94 -4.01
C THR A 416 19.39 29.91 -2.82
N ALA A 417 19.10 29.07 -1.82
CA ALA A 417 20.00 28.86 -0.68
C ALA A 417 21.35 28.31 -1.14
N LEU A 418 21.37 27.25 -1.96
CA LEU A 418 22.60 26.64 -2.46
C LEU A 418 23.45 27.61 -3.30
N LYS A 419 22.81 28.47 -4.10
CA LYS A 419 23.50 29.53 -4.85
C LYS A 419 24.19 30.53 -3.93
N THR A 420 23.56 30.86 -2.81
CA THR A 420 24.12 31.76 -1.80
C THR A 420 25.28 31.11 -1.05
N TYR A 421 25.23 29.80 -0.85
CA TYR A 421 26.31 29.04 -0.21
C TYR A 421 27.53 28.85 -1.12
N LEU A 422 27.31 28.77 -2.43
CA LEU A 422 28.33 28.54 -3.45
C LEU A 422 28.81 29.82 -4.16
N SER A 423 28.32 30.99 -3.76
CA SER A 423 28.81 32.30 -4.21
C SER A 423 30.03 32.73 -3.41
#